data_AF-A0A5N4AXT6-F1
#
_entry.id   AF-A0A5N4AXT6-F1
#
_cell.length_a   1.000
_cell.length_b   1.000
_cell.length_c   1.000
_cell.angle_alpha   90.00
_cell.angle_beta   90.00
_cell.angle_gamma   90.00
#
_symmetry.space_group_name_H-M   'P 1'
#
loop_
_entity.id
_entity.type
_entity.pdbx_description
1 polymer ?
#
loop_
_entity_poly.entity_id
_entity_poly.type
_entity_poly.pdbx_seq_one_letter_code
_entity_poly.pdbx_strand_id
1 'polypeptide(L)'
;MNTGEGKSAAALYTIHLLNKVNLKVWESLNIKSRRLHINKMASIHGAGIMEVHNVPMTAIIRPIMPEVNLNKVESIMGTLSNPETADLIPPIDVMWITGREGGNYYYSFGGCHRYVAHKNLNLPTIKAKLIKSTMNDLKCYLGASTPDLK
;
A
#
# COMPACT_ATOMS: atom_id res chain seq x y z
N MET A 1 19.00 -51.74 45.60
CA MET A 1 17.91 -50.96 44.97
C MET A 1 18.38 -50.57 43.58
N ASN A 2 17.63 -51.04 42.59
CA ASN A 2 17.57 -50.79 41.15
C ASN A 2 18.80 -50.43 40.28
N THR A 3 18.87 -51.27 39.26
CA THR A 3 19.58 -51.33 37.98
C THR A 3 18.97 -50.47 36.87
N GLY A 4 19.72 -50.29 35.77
CA GLY A 4 19.24 -49.92 34.42
C GLY A 4 20.18 -48.88 33.76
N GLU A 5 21.04 -49.24 32.80
CA GLU A 5 20.73 -49.52 31.38
C GLU A 5 19.87 -48.41 30.75
N GLY A 6 20.13 -47.81 29.59
CA GLY A 6 21.10 -47.98 28.52
C GLY A 6 20.69 -47.04 27.36
N LYS A 7 21.63 -46.80 26.44
CA LYS A 7 21.48 -46.52 24.99
C LYS A 7 20.29 -45.67 24.49
N SER A 8 20.59 -44.64 23.69
CA SER A 8 20.30 -44.64 22.23
C SER A 8 20.09 -43.22 21.63
N ALA A 9 21.12 -42.74 20.92
CA ALA A 9 21.08 -42.34 19.50
C ALA A 9 19.89 -41.54 18.89
N ALA A 10 19.19 -40.65 19.61
CA ALA A 10 18.11 -39.85 19.01
C ALA A 10 18.37 -38.33 18.85
N ALA A 11 19.45 -37.78 19.41
CA ALA A 11 19.60 -36.32 19.48
C ALA A 11 20.64 -35.69 18.53
N LEU A 12 21.32 -36.49 17.69
CA LEU A 12 22.39 -35.99 16.81
C LEU A 12 22.13 -36.15 15.30
N TYR A 13 20.87 -36.30 14.88
CA TYR A 13 20.54 -36.49 13.45
C TYR A 13 19.43 -35.61 12.89
N THR A 14 19.26 -34.38 13.39
CA THR A 14 18.26 -33.44 12.81
C THR A 14 18.76 -31.98 12.75
N ILE A 15 20.06 -31.78 12.48
CA ILE A 15 20.62 -30.45 12.13
C ILE A 15 21.32 -30.45 10.74
N HIS A 16 21.23 -31.53 9.97
CA HIS A 16 21.89 -31.55 8.65
C HIS A 16 21.10 -32.29 7.57
N LEU A 17 19.89 -31.86 7.26
CA LEU A 17 19.23 -32.17 5.98
C LEU A 17 18.04 -31.23 5.77
N LEU A 18 17.83 -30.81 4.53
CA LEU A 18 16.88 -29.79 4.02
C LEU A 18 17.43 -28.38 3.79
N ASN A 19 18.73 -28.27 3.48
CA ASN A 19 19.20 -27.31 2.48
C ASN A 19 19.41 -28.06 1.16
N LYS A 20 18.82 -27.55 0.08
CA LYS A 20 18.79 -28.06 -1.32
C LYS A 20 17.52 -28.80 -1.73
N VAL A 21 16.46 -28.05 -2.03
CA VAL A 21 15.56 -28.39 -3.14
C VAL A 21 15.19 -27.11 -3.91
N ASN A 22 15.71 -27.04 -5.14
CA ASN A 22 15.22 -26.32 -6.33
C ASN A 22 15.23 -24.78 -6.44
N LEU A 23 16.37 -24.25 -6.89
CA LEU A 23 16.51 -23.00 -7.67
C LEU A 23 16.17 -23.19 -9.17
N LYS A 24 15.24 -24.07 -9.53
CA LYS A 24 15.01 -24.51 -10.92
C LYS A 24 13.56 -24.40 -11.39
N VAL A 25 12.89 -23.31 -11.00
CA VAL A 25 11.55 -22.93 -11.51
C VAL A 25 11.52 -21.48 -12.03
N TRP A 26 12.66 -20.77 -12.03
CA TRP A 26 12.73 -19.33 -12.38
C TRP A 26 13.12 -19.03 -13.83
N GLU A 27 12.93 -19.96 -14.77
CA GLU A 27 13.44 -19.78 -16.14
C GLU A 27 12.49 -20.28 -17.24
N SER A 28 11.17 -20.18 -17.05
CA SER A 28 10.22 -20.68 -18.07
C SER A 28 8.88 -19.95 -18.12
N LEU A 29 8.85 -18.63 -18.29
CA LEU A 29 7.70 -17.94 -18.91
C LEU A 29 8.19 -16.78 -19.78
N ASN A 30 8.72 -17.13 -20.95
CA ASN A 30 8.97 -16.23 -22.07
C ASN A 30 7.63 -15.80 -22.69
N ILE A 31 7.14 -14.61 -22.35
CA ILE A 31 6.05 -13.96 -23.09
C ILE A 31 6.63 -12.72 -23.76
N LYS A 32 6.78 -12.82 -25.08
CA LYS A 32 7.21 -11.80 -26.04
C LYS A 32 6.71 -10.41 -25.66
N SER A 33 7.63 -9.48 -25.40
CA SER A 33 7.32 -8.07 -25.20
C SER A 33 6.70 -7.49 -26.47
N ARG A 34 5.37 -7.35 -26.50
CA ARG A 34 4.71 -6.46 -27.45
C ARG A 34 4.98 -5.04 -27.01
N ARG A 35 5.78 -4.32 -27.78
CA ARG A 35 5.99 -2.88 -27.67
C ARG A 35 4.67 -2.18 -28.00
N LEU A 36 3.82 -2.01 -26.99
CA LEU A 36 2.64 -1.17 -27.08
C LEU A 36 3.12 0.29 -27.03
N HIS A 37 2.89 1.03 -28.11
CA HIS A 37 3.00 2.48 -28.12
C HIS A 37 1.94 3.02 -27.15
N ILE A 38 2.37 3.43 -25.96
CA ILE A 38 1.51 4.08 -24.99
C ILE A 38 1.42 5.56 -25.38
N ASN A 39 0.28 5.96 -25.93
CA ASN A 39 -0.06 7.36 -26.06
C ASN A 39 -0.04 7.99 -24.66
N LYS A 40 0.80 9.02 -24.50
CA LYS A 40 1.05 9.78 -23.27
C LYS A 40 -0.24 10.49 -22.82
N MET A 41 -1.08 9.80 -22.04
CA MET A 41 -2.13 10.42 -21.23
C MET A 41 -1.62 10.54 -19.80
N ALA A 42 -1.63 11.79 -19.30
CA ALA A 42 -1.09 12.22 -18.02
C ALA A 42 -1.94 11.73 -16.84
N SER A 43 -1.94 10.42 -16.61
CA SER A 43 -2.56 9.80 -15.44
C SER A 43 -1.54 8.90 -14.76
N ILE A 44 -1.30 9.17 -13.48
CA ILE A 44 -0.28 8.57 -12.60
C ILE A 44 -0.44 7.05 -12.35
N HIS A 45 -1.29 6.35 -13.10
CA HIS A 45 -1.68 4.96 -12.84
C HIS A 45 -0.67 3.90 -13.33
N GLY A 46 0.55 4.26 -13.75
CA GLY A 46 1.35 3.40 -14.62
C GLY A 46 2.65 2.75 -14.12
N ALA A 47 3.49 3.39 -13.30
CA ALA A 47 4.92 3.04 -13.36
C ALA A 47 5.80 3.30 -12.12
N GLY A 48 5.38 2.93 -10.91
CA GLY A 48 6.25 2.99 -9.73
C GLY A 48 6.07 1.79 -8.81
N ILE A 49 7.12 1.38 -8.09
CA ILE A 49 7.01 0.46 -6.95
C ILE A 49 6.02 1.10 -5.96
N MET A 50 4.84 0.50 -5.82
CA MET A 50 3.76 1.00 -4.96
C MET A 50 3.83 0.26 -3.62
N GLU A 51 4.61 0.79 -2.69
CA GLU A 51 4.57 0.29 -1.31
C GLU A 51 3.30 0.79 -0.61
N VAL A 52 2.65 -0.10 0.15
CA VAL A 52 1.47 0.20 0.97
C VAL A 52 1.95 0.52 2.38
N HIS A 53 1.58 1.69 2.90
CA HIS A 53 1.93 2.14 4.23
C HIS A 53 0.70 2.53 5.04
N ASN A 54 0.79 2.46 6.36
CA ASN A 54 -0.17 3.11 7.26
C ASN A 54 0.21 4.59 7.41
N VAL A 55 -0.53 5.47 6.74
CA VAL A 55 -0.24 6.91 6.71
C VAL A 55 -1.11 7.62 7.75
N PRO A 56 -0.56 8.53 8.58
CA PRO A 56 -1.36 9.33 9.51
C PRO A 56 -2.44 10.12 8.78
N MET A 57 -3.67 10.08 9.28
CA MET A 57 -4.80 10.82 8.69
C MET A 57 -4.52 12.33 8.61
N THR A 58 -3.79 12.86 9.59
CA THR A 58 -3.38 14.28 9.68
C THR A 58 -2.37 14.71 8.62
N ALA A 59 -1.63 13.77 8.03
CA ALA A 59 -0.65 14.08 6.99
C ALA A 59 -1.28 14.18 5.59
N ILE A 60 -2.51 13.66 5.40
CA ILE A 60 -3.17 13.60 4.10
C ILE A 60 -3.87 14.91 3.79
N ILE A 61 -3.46 15.54 2.69
CA ILE A 61 -4.03 16.77 2.17
C ILE A 61 -5.16 16.41 1.19
N ARG A 62 -6.36 16.93 1.44
CA ARG A 62 -7.56 16.75 0.60
C ARG A 62 -8.10 18.11 0.15
N PRO A 63 -7.68 18.62 -1.03
CA PRO A 63 -8.07 19.95 -1.49
C PRO A 63 -9.53 20.06 -1.94
N ILE A 64 -10.13 18.92 -2.31
CA ILE A 64 -11.48 18.85 -2.86
C ILE A 64 -12.41 18.20 -1.82
N MET A 65 -13.60 18.78 -1.64
CA MET A 65 -14.61 18.24 -0.74
C MET A 65 -14.96 16.81 -1.15
N PRO A 66 -14.98 15.85 -0.22
CA PRO A 66 -15.31 14.47 -0.55
C PRO A 66 -16.81 14.34 -0.86
N GLU A 67 -17.14 13.92 -2.08
CA GLU A 67 -18.47 13.44 -2.42
C GLU A 67 -18.63 11.99 -1.94
N VAL A 68 -19.58 11.73 -1.04
CA VAL A 68 -19.78 10.42 -0.43
C VAL A 68 -21.25 10.03 -0.36
N ASN A 69 -21.48 8.71 -0.41
CA ASN A 69 -22.76 8.10 -0.09
C ASN A 69 -22.64 7.55 1.34
N LEU A 70 -23.52 7.99 2.24
CA LEU A 70 -23.44 7.67 3.67
C LEU A 70 -23.58 6.17 3.94
N ASN A 71 -24.51 5.48 3.29
CA ASN A 71 -24.69 4.03 3.45
C ASN A 71 -23.42 3.26 3.08
N LYS A 72 -22.67 3.70 2.06
CA LYS A 72 -21.39 3.10 1.68
C LYS A 72 -20.30 3.39 2.72
N VAL A 73 -20.29 4.59 3.30
CA VAL A 73 -19.37 4.94 4.40
C VAL A 73 -19.64 4.04 5.61
N GLU A 74 -20.91 3.91 6.02
CA GLU A 74 -21.32 3.05 7.13
C GLU A 74 -20.97 1.58 6.91
N SER A 75 -21.20 1.07 5.70
CA SER A 75 -20.78 -0.29 5.32
C SER A 75 -19.27 -0.49 5.48
N ILE A 76 -18.46 0.47 5.02
CA ILE A 76 -17.00 0.42 5.18
C ILE A 76 -16.60 0.52 6.66
N MET A 77 -17.26 1.37 7.44
CA MET A 77 -17.03 1.47 8.89
C MET A 77 -17.32 0.14 9.59
N GLY A 78 -18.38 -0.56 9.19
CA GLY A 78 -18.68 -1.91 9.67
C GLY A 78 -17.56 -2.90 9.38
N THR A 79 -17.04 -2.91 8.15
CA THR A 79 -15.89 -3.75 7.77
C THR A 79 -14.60 -3.39 8.52
N LEU A 80 -14.34 -2.10 8.76
CA LEU A 80 -13.15 -1.62 9.48
C LEU A 80 -13.20 -1.90 10.99
N SER A 81 -14.41 -2.00 11.56
CA SER A 81 -14.58 -2.22 13.00
C SER A 81 -14.28 -3.66 13.44
N ASN A 82 -14.23 -4.61 12.49
CA ASN A 82 -13.81 -5.98 12.74
C ASN A 82 -12.35 -6.18 12.26
N PRO A 83 -11.40 -6.51 13.15
CA PRO A 83 -10.00 -6.74 12.80
C PRO A 83 -9.77 -7.80 11.72
N GLU A 84 -10.59 -8.86 11.68
CA GLU A 84 -10.45 -9.94 10.69
C GLU A 84 -10.84 -9.50 9.28
N THR A 85 -11.68 -8.46 9.16
CA THR A 85 -12.16 -7.94 7.89
C THR A 85 -11.57 -6.59 7.51
N ALA A 86 -10.92 -5.89 8.45
CA ALA A 86 -10.33 -4.57 8.22
C ALA A 86 -9.35 -4.59 7.05
N ASP A 87 -8.63 -5.70 6.88
CA ASP A 87 -7.67 -5.83 5.79
C ASP A 87 -8.28 -5.94 4.39
N LEU A 88 -9.56 -6.28 4.29
CA LEU A 88 -10.30 -6.34 3.03
C LEU A 88 -10.52 -4.95 2.42
N ILE A 89 -10.42 -3.88 3.22
CA ILE A 89 -10.53 -2.52 2.71
C ILE A 89 -9.25 -2.15 1.95
N PRO A 90 -9.34 -1.87 0.63
CA PRO A 90 -8.16 -1.60 -0.18
C PRO A 90 -7.53 -0.25 0.21
N PRO A 91 -6.20 -0.11 0.07
CA PRO A 91 -5.51 1.14 0.34
C PRO A 91 -5.97 2.26 -0.59
N ILE A 92 -5.97 3.50 -0.10
CA ILE A 92 -6.18 4.69 -0.93
C ILE A 92 -4.92 5.02 -1.74
N ASP A 93 -5.06 5.76 -2.83
CA ASP A 93 -3.91 6.28 -3.58
C ASP A 93 -3.56 7.68 -3.06
N VAL A 94 -2.28 7.89 -2.78
CA VAL A 94 -1.73 9.14 -2.24
C VAL A 94 -0.53 9.56 -3.07
N MET A 95 -0.61 10.75 -3.64
CA MET A 95 0.50 11.40 -4.33
C MET A 95 1.51 11.88 -3.30
N TRP A 96 2.73 11.38 -3.37
CA TRP A 96 3.86 11.84 -2.59
C TRP A 96 4.71 12.78 -3.44
N ILE A 97 4.75 14.05 -3.07
CA ILE A 97 5.49 15.10 -3.76
C ILE A 97 6.53 15.68 -2.81
N THR A 98 7.76 15.80 -3.27
CA THR A 98 8.83 16.52 -2.55
C THR A 98 8.83 17.98 -3.00
N GLY A 99 8.72 18.92 -2.06
CA GLY A 99 8.84 20.36 -2.28
C GLY A 99 10.27 20.77 -2.63
N ARG A 100 10.44 22.01 -3.10
CA ARG A 100 11.74 22.54 -3.59
C ARG A 100 12.86 22.65 -2.53
N GLU A 101 12.49 22.68 -1.26
CA GLU A 101 13.33 22.69 -0.05
C GLU A 101 13.36 21.31 0.64
N GLY A 102 12.73 20.28 0.05
CA GLY A 102 12.79 18.90 0.51
C GLY A 102 11.61 18.45 1.38
N GLY A 103 10.61 19.29 1.61
CA GLY A 103 9.39 18.94 2.36
C GLY A 103 8.57 17.84 1.67
N ASN A 104 7.95 16.95 2.44
CA ASN A 104 7.10 15.88 1.87
C ASN A 104 5.62 16.23 2.00
N TYR A 105 4.90 16.16 0.88
CA TYR A 105 3.48 16.47 0.78
C TYR A 105 2.70 15.27 0.26
N TYR A 106 1.58 14.97 0.91
CA TYR A 106 0.79 13.77 0.66
C TYR A 106 -0.63 14.14 0.25
N TYR A 107 -0.90 14.19 -1.06
CA TYR A 107 -2.21 14.56 -1.59
C TYR A 107 -3.05 13.33 -1.93
N SER A 108 -4.34 13.34 -1.57
CA SER A 108 -5.28 12.30 -2.00
C SER A 108 -6.55 12.88 -2.61
N PHE A 109 -6.83 12.46 -3.85
CA PHE A 109 -8.01 12.86 -4.61
C PHE A 109 -9.07 11.75 -4.67
N GLY A 110 -8.65 10.48 -4.57
CA GLY A 110 -9.53 9.32 -4.59
C GLY A 110 -9.92 8.80 -3.21
N GLY A 111 -10.68 7.70 -3.17
CA GLY A 111 -10.94 6.98 -1.92
C GLY A 111 -11.77 7.72 -0.88
N CYS A 112 -12.62 8.67 -1.29
CA CYS A 112 -13.42 9.53 -0.40
C CYS A 112 -14.19 8.75 0.67
N HIS A 113 -14.95 7.71 0.31
CA HIS A 113 -15.71 6.91 1.29
C HIS A 113 -14.81 6.22 2.32
N ARG A 114 -13.66 5.69 1.88
CA ARG A 114 -12.69 5.03 2.77
C ARG A 114 -12.07 6.02 3.73
N TYR A 115 -11.68 7.20 3.24
CA TYR A 115 -11.13 8.28 4.06
C TYR A 115 -12.15 8.78 5.09
N VAL A 116 -13.39 9.05 4.65
CA VAL A 116 -14.47 9.51 5.55
C VAL A 116 -14.80 8.45 6.60
N ALA A 117 -14.83 7.16 6.23
CA ALA A 117 -15.02 6.08 7.19
C ALA A 117 -13.94 6.07 8.28
N HIS A 118 -12.66 6.19 7.90
CA HIS A 118 -11.55 6.27 8.87
C HIS A 118 -11.67 7.52 9.75
N LYS A 119 -12.04 8.66 9.17
CA LYS A 119 -12.26 9.91 9.90
C LYS A 119 -13.39 9.78 10.93
N ASN A 120 -14.53 9.20 10.55
CA ASN A 120 -15.69 9.03 11.44
C ASN A 120 -15.41 8.07 12.59
N LEU A 121 -14.57 7.05 12.36
CA LEU A 121 -14.11 6.12 13.40
C LEU A 121 -12.94 6.67 14.25
N ASN A 122 -12.45 7.89 13.97
CA ASN A 122 -11.27 8.48 14.62
C ASN A 122 -10.03 7.58 14.55
N LEU A 123 -9.86 6.85 13.46
CA LEU A 123 -8.67 6.02 13.26
C LEU A 123 -7.45 6.92 12.99
N PRO A 124 -6.30 6.67 13.64
CA PRO A 124 -5.13 7.55 13.53
C PRO A 124 -4.45 7.45 12.15
N THR A 125 -4.57 6.31 11.48
CA THR A 125 -3.89 6.01 10.21
C THR A 125 -4.83 5.34 9.20
N ILE A 126 -4.50 5.44 7.91
CA ILE A 126 -5.18 4.75 6.81
C ILE A 126 -4.15 4.05 5.91
N LYS A 127 -4.49 2.85 5.42
CA LYS A 127 -3.67 2.15 4.42
C LYS A 127 -3.64 2.97 3.12
N ALA A 128 -2.46 3.31 2.65
CA ALA A 128 -2.26 4.11 1.45
C ALA A 128 -1.11 3.57 0.60
N LYS A 129 -1.32 3.58 -0.72
CA LYS A 129 -0.29 3.40 -1.72
C LYS A 129 0.35 4.76 -1.98
N LEU A 130 1.64 4.90 -1.63
CA LEU A 130 2.38 6.13 -1.89
C LEU A 130 2.90 6.13 -3.33
N ILE A 131 2.45 7.10 -4.11
CA ILE A 131 2.79 7.25 -5.53
C ILE A 131 3.68 8.48 -5.66
N LYS A 132 4.98 8.27 -5.89
CA LYS A 132 5.90 9.38 -6.17
C LYS A 132 5.38 10.16 -7.37
N SER A 133 5.13 11.45 -7.15
CA SER A 133 4.47 12.34 -8.10
C SER A 133 5.23 13.66 -8.20
N THR A 134 5.01 14.37 -9.29
CA THR A 134 5.61 15.67 -9.59
C THR A 134 4.63 16.81 -9.36
N MET A 135 5.13 18.05 -9.34
CA MET A 135 4.29 19.25 -9.33
C MET A 135 3.37 19.34 -10.56
N ASN A 136 3.79 18.81 -11.71
CA ASN A 136 2.95 18.77 -12.90
C ASN A 136 1.79 17.78 -12.75
N ASP A 137 2.01 16.65 -12.09
CA ASP A 137 0.94 15.71 -11.77
C ASP A 137 -0.09 16.37 -10.85
N LEU A 138 0.35 17.09 -9.82
CA LEU A 138 -0.55 17.84 -8.93
C LEU A 138 -1.34 18.91 -9.70
N LYS A 139 -0.69 19.56 -10.67
CA LYS A 139 -1.31 20.56 -11.54
C LYS A 139 -2.41 20.00 -12.43
N CYS A 140 -2.35 18.72 -12.81
CA CYS A 140 -3.45 18.08 -13.51
C CYS A 140 -4.73 18.00 -12.66
N TYR A 141 -4.62 18.01 -11.33
CA TYR A 141 -5.78 18.00 -10.42
C TYR A 141 -6.20 19.41 -9.98
N LEU A 142 -5.25 20.28 -9.66
CA LEU A 142 -5.52 21.59 -9.05
C LEU A 142 -5.51 22.75 -10.05
N GLY A 143 -5.00 22.55 -11.27
CA GLY A 143 -4.94 23.58 -12.30
C GLY A 143 -4.20 24.83 -11.82
N ALA A 144 -4.83 25.99 -11.98
CA ALA A 144 -4.28 27.27 -11.53
C ALA A 144 -4.15 27.38 -10.00
N SER A 145 -4.87 26.56 -9.23
CA SER A 145 -4.84 26.53 -7.76
C SER A 145 -3.72 25.68 -7.18
N THR A 146 -2.77 25.23 -8.01
CA THR A 146 -1.62 24.42 -7.56
C THR A 146 -0.67 25.29 -6.73
N PRO A 147 -0.38 24.95 -5.47
CA PRO A 147 0.51 25.73 -4.62
C PRO A 147 1.99 25.57 -5.01
N ASP A 148 2.83 26.54 -4.64
CA ASP A 148 4.29 26.37 -4.62
C ASP A 148 4.69 25.61 -3.34
N LEU A 149 5.06 24.34 -3.48
CA LEU A 149 5.45 23.48 -2.35
C LEU A 149 6.92 23.71 -2.00
N LYS A 150 7.18 24.08 -0.74
CA LYS A 150 8.52 24.35 -0.19
C LYS A 150 9.11 23.07 0.38
#